data_AF-A0A258GNS4-F1
#
_entry.id   AF-A0A258GNS4-F1
#
_cell.length_a   1.000
_cell.length_b   1.000
_cell.length_c   1.000
_cell.angle_alpha   90.00
_cell.angle_beta   90.00
_cell.angle_gamma   90.00
#
_symmetry.space_group_name_H-M   'P 1'
#
loop_
_entity.id
_entity.type
_entity.pdbx_description
1 polymer ?
#
loop_
_entity_poly.entity_id
_entity_poly.type
_entity_poly.pdbx_seq_one_letter_code
_entity_poly.pdbx_strand_id
1 'polypeptide(L)'
;MNRTAKTIGSREARLLGLALTTALAGVTLTGCAASAPAANLSASKAEAALAKGKYESAVQHAEAAVQADPRNAQFRSTLGAAYLETGRFASAATTLDDAMKLGDTSPRTALTLALALAGDGKGAQAAAILKSYEGDIAAGDLGLAYSLAGQPERGIHVLSNALRNGENTAKVRQNLAYSYA
;
A
#
# COMPACT_ATOMS: atom_id res chain seq x y z
N MET A 1 65.09 -57.34 -7.86
CA MET A 1 66.56 -57.14 -7.87
C MET A 1 66.80 -55.69 -8.26
N ASN A 2 66.76 -54.72 -7.35
CA ASN A 2 67.77 -54.23 -6.40
C ASN A 2 69.01 -53.54 -7.04
N ARG A 3 69.36 -52.37 -6.48
CA ARG A 3 70.43 -51.38 -6.80
C ARG A 3 70.02 -50.37 -7.88
N THR A 4 70.13 -49.05 -7.69
CA THR A 4 71.12 -48.25 -6.96
C THR A 4 70.52 -46.95 -6.40
N ALA A 5 70.82 -46.66 -5.14
CA ALA A 5 70.66 -45.35 -4.53
C ALA A 5 71.89 -44.46 -4.79
N LYS A 6 71.69 -43.14 -4.64
CA LYS A 6 72.62 -42.12 -4.11
C LYS A 6 72.96 -41.00 -5.12
N THR A 7 72.31 -39.85 -4.92
CA THR A 7 73.04 -38.58 -4.80
C THR A 7 72.36 -37.73 -3.73
N ILE A 8 73.11 -37.43 -2.68
CA ILE A 8 72.79 -36.49 -1.61
C ILE A 8 73.47 -35.17 -1.97
N GLY A 9 72.74 -34.07 -1.95
CA GLY A 9 73.25 -32.69 -1.98
C GLY A 9 72.05 -31.79 -1.66
N SER A 10 71.83 -31.32 -0.43
CA SER A 10 72.56 -30.35 0.40
C SER A 10 71.78 -29.04 0.48
N ARG A 11 71.39 -28.74 1.72
CA ARG A 11 71.30 -27.41 2.34
C ARG A 11 70.07 -26.51 2.10
N GLU A 12 69.44 -26.27 3.24
CA GLU A 12 69.10 -24.95 3.81
C GLU A 12 67.73 -24.33 3.48
N ALA A 13 66.91 -24.35 4.55
CA ALA A 13 66.16 -23.23 5.11
C ALA A 13 65.09 -22.55 4.24
N ARG A 14 63.84 -22.63 4.72
CA ARG A 14 63.14 -21.48 5.30
C ARG A 14 61.82 -21.92 5.94
N LEU A 15 61.75 -21.74 7.26
CA LEU A 15 60.50 -21.47 7.98
C LEU A 15 59.88 -20.20 7.39
N LEU A 16 58.56 -20.17 7.20
CA LEU A 16 57.66 -19.02 7.45
C LEU A 16 56.33 -19.20 6.70
N GLY A 17 55.21 -19.05 7.42
CA GLY A 17 53.94 -18.61 6.80
C GLY A 17 52.67 -19.31 7.30
N LEU A 18 52.26 -19.04 8.54
CA LEU A 18 50.85 -19.11 8.94
C LEU A 18 50.03 -18.07 8.15
N ALA A 19 48.85 -18.45 7.67
CA ALA A 19 47.59 -17.75 7.96
C ALA A 19 46.42 -18.38 7.17
N LEU A 20 45.49 -19.01 7.88
CA LEU A 20 44.12 -19.21 7.41
C LEU A 20 43.49 -17.82 7.19
N THR A 21 42.94 -17.57 6.01
CA THR A 21 42.03 -16.44 5.79
C THR A 21 40.70 -16.95 5.25
N THR A 22 39.80 -17.31 6.16
CA THR A 22 38.37 -17.41 5.85
C THR A 22 37.84 -16.00 5.60
N ALA A 23 37.70 -15.61 4.34
CA ALA A 23 37.02 -14.38 3.97
C ALA A 23 35.50 -14.61 4.08
N LEU A 24 34.91 -14.26 5.23
CA LEU A 24 33.47 -13.98 5.29
C LEU A 24 33.26 -12.61 4.62
N ALA A 25 32.76 -12.63 3.39
CA ALA A 25 32.19 -11.45 2.76
C ALA A 25 30.92 -11.07 3.52
N GLY A 26 31.05 -10.13 4.46
CA GLY A 26 29.90 -9.51 5.12
C GLY A 26 29.14 -8.68 4.09
N VAL A 27 27.95 -9.14 3.70
CA VAL A 27 26.99 -8.33 2.97
C VAL A 27 26.45 -7.29 3.96
N THR A 28 27.06 -6.10 3.99
CA THR A 28 26.45 -4.97 4.66
C THR A 28 25.23 -4.55 3.84
N LEU A 29 24.04 -4.90 4.31
CA LEU A 29 22.79 -4.24 3.92
C LEU A 29 22.93 -2.76 4.33
N THR A 30 23.52 -1.95 3.46
CA THR A 30 23.42 -0.50 3.53
C THR A 30 21.95 -0.14 3.35
N GLY A 31 21.25 0.03 4.46
CA GLY A 31 19.93 0.63 4.50
C GLY A 31 20.04 2.04 3.93
N CYS A 32 19.68 2.21 2.65
CA CYS A 32 19.65 3.50 2.00
C CYS A 32 18.51 4.35 2.59
N ALA A 33 18.82 5.12 3.63
CA ALA A 33 18.02 6.27 4.05
C ALA A 33 18.10 7.46 3.06
N ALA A 34 18.80 7.29 1.93
CA ALA A 34 19.03 8.32 0.92
C ALA A 34 17.87 8.48 -0.11
N SER A 35 16.85 7.60 -0.10
CA SER A 35 15.72 7.66 -1.05
C SER A 35 14.54 8.51 -0.56
N ALA A 36 14.49 8.89 0.72
CA ALA A 36 13.31 9.51 1.32
C ALA A 36 12.85 10.84 0.65
N PRO A 37 13.76 11.79 0.29
CA PRO A 37 13.33 13.02 -0.38
C PRO A 37 12.72 12.76 -1.78
N ALA A 38 13.26 11.80 -2.52
CA ALA A 38 12.74 11.41 -3.82
C ALA A 38 11.40 10.66 -3.69
N ALA A 39 11.25 9.82 -2.65
CA ALA A 39 10.01 9.11 -2.36
C ALA A 39 8.87 10.08 -2.04
N ASN A 40 9.12 11.05 -1.15
CA ASN A 40 8.16 12.09 -0.79
C ASN A 40 7.75 12.94 -2.01
N LEU A 41 8.70 13.31 -2.87
CA LEU A 41 8.39 14.06 -4.10
C LEU A 41 7.49 13.25 -5.04
N SER A 42 7.76 11.96 -5.22
CA SER A 42 6.90 11.07 -6.01
C SER A 42 5.50 10.97 -5.40
N ALA A 43 5.39 10.85 -4.07
CA ALA A 43 4.11 10.83 -3.38
C ALA A 43 3.32 12.14 -3.58
N SER A 44 3.95 13.30 -3.42
CA SER A 44 3.29 14.59 -3.65
C SER A 44 2.85 14.77 -5.11
N LYS A 45 3.62 14.27 -6.08
CA LYS A 45 3.20 14.26 -7.49
C LYS A 45 1.98 13.35 -7.72
N ALA A 46 1.93 12.20 -7.06
CA ALA A 46 0.80 11.29 -7.13
C ALA A 46 -0.48 11.95 -6.58
N GLU A 47 -0.40 12.57 -5.41
CA GLU A 47 -1.52 13.31 -4.79
C GLU A 47 -1.98 14.46 -5.67
N ALA A 48 -1.05 15.25 -6.22
CA ALA A 48 -1.39 16.32 -7.14
C ALA A 48 -2.02 15.82 -8.45
N ALA A 49 -1.62 14.63 -8.92
CA ALA A 49 -2.21 14.00 -10.09
C ALA A 49 -3.62 13.48 -9.81
N LEU A 50 -3.85 12.84 -8.65
CA LEU A 50 -5.18 12.44 -8.15
C LEU A 50 -6.12 13.65 -8.09
N ALA A 51 -5.68 14.74 -7.46
CA ALA A 51 -6.48 15.96 -7.34
C ALA A 51 -6.82 16.62 -8.69
N LYS A 52 -6.04 16.32 -9.74
CA LYS A 52 -6.24 16.83 -11.11
C LYS A 52 -6.96 15.84 -12.04
N GLY A 53 -7.40 14.69 -11.55
CA GLY A 53 -8.04 13.66 -12.37
C GLY A 53 -7.08 12.92 -13.31
N LYS A 54 -5.76 13.02 -13.10
CA LYS A 54 -4.73 12.39 -13.94
C LYS A 54 -4.34 11.03 -13.39
N TYR A 55 -5.28 10.09 -13.41
CA TYR A 55 -5.19 8.87 -12.61
C TYR A 55 -4.06 7.92 -13.03
N GLU A 56 -3.80 7.75 -14.32
CA GLU A 56 -2.68 6.92 -14.80
C GLU A 56 -1.33 7.50 -14.40
N SER A 57 -1.17 8.84 -14.46
CA SER A 57 0.03 9.49 -13.94
C SER A 57 0.15 9.39 -12.42
N ALA A 58 -0.98 9.43 -11.71
CA ALA A 58 -0.99 9.22 -10.26
C ALA A 58 -0.49 7.82 -9.90
N VAL A 59 -0.93 6.78 -10.63
CA VAL A 59 -0.43 5.40 -10.45
C VAL A 59 1.09 5.37 -10.62
N GLN A 60 1.63 5.90 -11.71
CA GLN A 60 3.08 5.90 -11.97
C GLN A 60 3.88 6.56 -10.85
N HIS A 61 3.42 7.72 -10.38
CA HIS A 61 4.09 8.44 -9.29
C HIS A 61 3.95 7.74 -7.94
N ALA A 62 2.79 7.14 -7.65
CA ALA A 62 2.57 6.41 -6.40
C ALA A 62 3.36 5.09 -6.36
N GLU A 63 3.47 4.37 -7.48
CA GLU A 63 4.32 3.18 -7.59
C GLU A 63 5.79 3.53 -7.32
N ALA A 64 6.28 4.64 -7.87
CA ALA A 64 7.64 5.11 -7.60
C ALA A 64 7.85 5.46 -6.11
N ALA A 65 6.85 6.04 -5.44
CA ALA A 65 6.92 6.35 -4.01
C ALA A 65 6.98 5.06 -3.17
N VAL A 66 6.11 4.08 -3.45
CA VAL A 66 6.08 2.78 -2.76
C VAL A 66 7.35 1.97 -3.04
N GLN A 67 7.90 2.03 -4.26
CA GLN A 67 9.16 1.36 -4.58
C GLN A 67 10.33 1.93 -3.77
N ALA A 68 10.33 3.24 -3.52
CA ALA A 68 11.38 3.93 -2.78
C ALA A 68 11.28 3.72 -1.26
N ASP A 69 10.06 3.57 -0.73
CA ASP A 69 9.80 3.17 0.66
C ASP A 69 8.58 2.21 0.77
N PRO A 70 8.81 0.89 0.68
CA PRO A 70 7.74 -0.10 0.64
C PRO A 70 6.97 -0.29 1.94
N ARG A 71 7.46 0.26 3.07
CA ARG A 71 6.82 0.13 4.39
C ARG A 71 6.07 1.38 4.82
N ASN A 72 6.07 2.42 3.98
CA ASN A 72 5.30 3.62 4.24
C ASN A 72 3.81 3.37 3.97
N ALA A 73 3.01 3.35 5.03
CA ALA A 73 1.56 3.14 4.94
C ALA A 73 0.87 4.21 4.08
N GLN A 74 1.29 5.48 4.20
CA GLN A 74 0.69 6.59 3.47
C GLN A 74 0.95 6.51 1.96
N PHE A 75 2.16 6.08 1.55
CA PHE A 75 2.44 5.89 0.12
C PHE A 75 1.59 4.77 -0.48
N ARG A 76 1.37 3.69 0.28
CA ARG A 76 0.49 2.60 -0.13
C ARG A 76 -0.97 3.05 -0.19
N SER A 77 -1.46 3.85 0.75
CA SER A 77 -2.83 4.35 0.64
C SER A 77 -3.03 5.29 -0.55
N THR A 78 -2.04 6.13 -0.87
CA THR A 78 -2.05 6.94 -2.11
C THR A 78 -2.04 6.07 -3.37
N LEU A 79 -1.23 5.01 -3.41
CA LEU A 79 -1.24 4.05 -4.53
C LEU A 79 -2.59 3.33 -4.65
N GLY A 80 -3.13 2.89 -3.52
CA GLY A 80 -4.44 2.26 -3.45
C GLY A 80 -5.56 3.14 -3.98
N ALA A 81 -5.55 4.43 -3.64
CA ALA A 81 -6.47 5.42 -4.19
C ALA A 81 -6.30 5.58 -5.71
N ALA A 82 -5.07 5.65 -6.22
CA ALA A 82 -4.81 5.73 -7.66
C ALA A 82 -5.28 4.47 -8.42
N TYR A 83 -5.14 3.29 -7.82
CA TYR A 83 -5.71 2.06 -8.38
C TYR A 83 -7.24 2.06 -8.38
N LEU A 84 -7.88 2.59 -7.33
CA LEU A 84 -9.34 2.72 -7.29
C LEU A 84 -9.85 3.59 -8.45
N GLU A 85 -9.27 4.78 -8.64
CA GLU A 85 -9.68 5.73 -9.68
C GLU A 85 -9.44 5.20 -11.11
N THR A 86 -8.51 4.26 -11.29
CA THR A 86 -8.26 3.60 -12.59
C THR A 86 -9.06 2.28 -12.76
N GLY A 87 -9.99 1.99 -11.85
CA GLY A 87 -10.83 0.78 -11.90
C GLY A 87 -10.10 -0.52 -11.57
N ARG A 88 -8.88 -0.45 -11.03
CA ARG A 88 -8.06 -1.61 -10.64
C ARG A 88 -8.44 -2.07 -9.23
N PHE A 89 -9.70 -2.46 -9.06
CA PHE A 89 -10.32 -2.69 -7.74
C PHE A 89 -9.59 -3.74 -6.89
N ALA A 90 -9.23 -4.89 -7.46
CA ALA A 90 -8.48 -5.94 -6.74
C ALA A 90 -7.10 -5.45 -6.25
N SER A 91 -6.37 -4.72 -7.10
CA SER A 91 -5.06 -4.13 -6.74
C SER A 91 -5.21 -3.05 -5.68
N ALA A 92 -6.24 -2.21 -5.79
CA ALA A 92 -6.56 -1.18 -4.81
C ALA A 92 -6.85 -1.81 -3.44
N ALA A 93 -7.76 -2.80 -3.39
CA ALA A 93 -8.14 -3.47 -2.15
C ALA A 93 -6.93 -4.12 -1.45
N THR A 94 -6.10 -4.84 -2.19
CA THR A 94 -4.87 -5.46 -1.65
C THR A 94 -3.91 -4.40 -1.11
N THR A 95 -3.69 -3.32 -1.86
CA THR A 95 -2.73 -2.27 -1.49
C THR A 95 -3.20 -1.46 -0.28
N LEU A 96 -4.50 -1.20 -0.17
CA LEU A 96 -5.11 -0.49 0.96
C LEU A 96 -5.14 -1.34 2.22
N ASP A 97 -5.42 -2.64 2.10
CA ASP A 97 -5.32 -3.59 3.21
C ASP A 97 -3.87 -3.66 3.75
N ASP A 98 -2.87 -3.69 2.87
CA ASP A 98 -1.46 -3.57 3.27
C ASP A 98 -1.17 -2.23 3.97
N ALA A 99 -1.73 -1.12 3.51
CA ALA A 99 -1.58 0.19 4.16
C ALA A 99 -2.14 0.18 5.59
N MET A 100 -3.32 -0.41 5.81
CA MET A 100 -3.92 -0.55 7.14
C MET A 100 -3.07 -1.44 8.05
N LYS A 101 -2.54 -2.56 7.54
CA LYS A 101 -1.60 -3.44 8.28
C LYS A 101 -0.30 -2.74 8.66
N LEU A 102 0.13 -1.75 7.87
CA LEU A 102 1.29 -0.92 8.15
C LEU A 102 0.98 0.30 9.05
N GLY A 103 -0.29 0.51 9.42
CA GLY A 103 -0.70 1.48 10.43
C GLY A 103 -1.53 2.66 9.93
N ASP A 104 -1.85 2.75 8.64
CA ASP A 104 -2.80 3.77 8.16
C ASP A 104 -4.24 3.32 8.44
N THR A 105 -4.70 3.59 9.65
CA THR A 105 -6.07 3.30 10.10
C THR A 105 -7.00 4.51 9.92
N SER A 106 -6.73 5.39 8.96
CA SER A 106 -7.54 6.58 8.76
C SER A 106 -8.92 6.25 8.15
N PRO A 107 -9.98 7.03 8.47
CA PRO A 107 -11.31 6.84 7.88
C PRO A 107 -11.30 6.96 6.35
N ARG A 108 -10.38 7.77 5.80
CA ARG A 108 -10.16 7.89 4.36
C ARG A 108 -9.71 6.56 3.77
N THR A 109 -8.68 5.94 4.34
CA THR A 109 -8.15 4.65 3.84
C THR A 109 -9.17 3.54 4.00
N ALA A 110 -9.92 3.51 5.11
CA ALA A 110 -11.02 2.57 5.32
C ALA A 110 -12.15 2.73 4.27
N LEU A 111 -12.58 3.98 4.01
CA LEU A 111 -13.59 4.26 2.98
C LEU A 111 -13.11 3.85 1.59
N THR A 112 -11.89 4.22 1.20
CA THR A 112 -11.31 3.85 -0.10
C THR A 112 -11.20 2.33 -0.24
N LEU A 113 -10.81 1.62 0.83
CA LEU A 113 -10.76 0.15 0.85
C LEU A 113 -12.15 -0.45 0.65
N ALA A 114 -13.17 0.07 1.35
CA ALA A 114 -14.54 -0.40 1.19
C ALA A 114 -15.06 -0.18 -0.24
N LEU A 115 -14.78 0.97 -0.85
CA LEU A 115 -15.14 1.25 -2.24
C LEU A 115 -14.42 0.32 -3.23
N ALA A 116 -13.12 0.06 -3.00
CA ALA A 116 -12.37 -0.89 -3.81
C ALA A 116 -12.92 -2.32 -3.68
N LEU A 117 -13.25 -2.77 -2.46
CA LEU A 117 -13.87 -4.07 -2.22
C LEU A 117 -15.25 -4.16 -2.88
N ALA A 118 -16.07 -3.11 -2.81
CA ALA A 118 -17.36 -3.06 -3.49
C ALA A 118 -17.21 -3.17 -5.02
N GLY A 119 -16.28 -2.41 -5.62
CA GLY A 119 -15.97 -2.48 -7.05
C GLY A 119 -15.41 -3.85 -7.48
N ASP A 120 -14.71 -4.55 -6.60
CA ASP A 120 -14.21 -5.93 -6.80
C ASP A 120 -15.30 -6.99 -6.54
N GLY A 121 -16.56 -6.60 -6.31
CA GLY A 121 -17.68 -7.50 -6.03
C GLY A 121 -17.69 -8.12 -4.62
N LYS A 122 -16.81 -7.66 -3.72
CA LYS A 122 -16.68 -8.15 -2.34
C LYS A 122 -17.50 -7.31 -1.36
N GLY A 123 -18.78 -7.09 -1.68
CA GLY A 123 -19.69 -6.22 -0.92
C GLY A 123 -19.79 -6.55 0.58
N ALA A 124 -19.80 -7.84 0.94
CA ALA A 124 -19.81 -8.26 2.35
C ALA A 124 -18.58 -7.80 3.14
N GLN A 125 -17.39 -7.83 2.52
CA GLN A 125 -16.16 -7.35 3.14
C GLN A 125 -16.16 -5.82 3.23
N ALA A 126 -16.60 -5.14 2.16
CA ALA A 126 -16.76 -3.69 2.16
C ALA A 126 -17.65 -3.21 3.32
N ALA A 127 -18.82 -3.83 3.49
CA ALA A 127 -19.74 -3.50 4.57
C ALA A 127 -19.17 -3.75 5.96
N ALA A 128 -18.32 -4.78 6.13
CA ALA A 128 -17.64 -5.02 7.40
C ALA A 128 -16.65 -3.89 7.74
N ILE A 129 -15.86 -3.43 6.77
CA ILE A 129 -14.97 -2.28 6.93
C ILE A 129 -15.77 -1.02 7.28
N LEU A 130 -16.84 -0.72 6.52
CA LEU A 130 -17.69 0.45 6.78
C LEU A 130 -18.30 0.43 8.18
N LYS A 131 -18.68 -0.75 8.67
CA LYS A 131 -19.24 -0.90 10.01
C LYS A 131 -18.23 -0.55 11.11
N SER A 132 -16.96 -0.91 10.93
CA SER A 132 -15.90 -0.57 11.89
C SER A 132 -15.56 0.93 11.94
N TYR A 133 -15.93 1.70 10.92
CA TYR A 133 -15.59 3.11 10.75
C TYR A 133 -16.82 4.04 10.66
N GLU A 134 -18.01 3.54 10.97
CA GLU A 134 -19.27 4.27 10.76
C GLU A 134 -19.38 5.58 11.57
N GLY A 135 -18.66 5.68 12.68
CA GLY A 135 -18.59 6.90 13.50
C GLY A 135 -17.64 7.97 12.96
N ASP A 136 -16.71 7.59 12.07
CA ASP A 136 -15.63 8.46 11.60
C ASP A 136 -15.77 8.86 10.12
N ILE A 137 -16.61 8.14 9.36
CA ILE A 137 -16.90 8.44 7.96
C ILE A 137 -18.13 9.36 7.88
N ALA A 138 -18.03 10.44 7.11
CA ALA A 138 -19.14 11.36 6.89
C ALA A 138 -20.38 10.62 6.34
N ALA A 139 -21.56 10.91 6.88
CA ALA A 139 -22.77 10.14 6.60
C ALA A 139 -23.12 10.06 5.10
N GLY A 140 -22.86 11.14 4.35
CA GLY A 140 -23.02 11.15 2.89
C GLY A 140 -22.18 10.11 2.15
N ASP A 141 -20.92 9.95 2.56
CA ASP A 141 -19.99 8.97 1.98
C ASP A 141 -20.26 7.56 2.49
N LEU A 142 -20.51 7.42 3.79
CA LEU A 142 -20.86 6.14 4.42
C LEU A 142 -22.11 5.52 3.78
N GLY A 143 -23.15 6.33 3.60
CA GLY A 143 -24.41 5.87 3.03
C GLY A 143 -24.26 5.41 1.58
N LEU A 144 -23.56 6.19 0.76
CA LEU A 144 -23.26 5.79 -0.62
C LEU A 144 -22.42 4.51 -0.67
N ALA A 145 -21.40 4.40 0.17
CA ALA A 145 -20.53 3.23 0.22
C ALA A 145 -21.28 1.96 0.64
N TYR A 146 -22.25 2.05 1.58
CA TYR A 146 -23.11 0.92 1.91
C TYR A 146 -23.99 0.49 0.72
N SER A 147 -24.54 1.45 -0.02
CA SER A 147 -25.34 1.14 -1.23
C SER A 147 -24.48 0.44 -2.28
N LEU A 148 -23.27 0.93 -2.56
CA LEU A 148 -22.33 0.31 -3.49
C LEU A 148 -21.83 -1.07 -3.01
N ALA A 149 -21.76 -1.28 -1.69
CA ALA A 149 -21.44 -2.58 -1.10
C ALA A 149 -22.59 -3.59 -1.16
N GLY A 150 -23.70 -3.28 -1.84
CA GLY A 150 -24.87 -4.14 -1.97
C GLY A 150 -25.79 -4.13 -0.74
N GLN A 151 -25.74 -3.06 0.08
CA GLN A 151 -26.63 -2.86 1.23
C GLN A 151 -27.41 -1.53 1.09
N PRO A 152 -28.22 -1.37 0.03
CA PRO A 152 -28.92 -0.12 -0.25
C PRO A 152 -29.88 0.29 0.87
N GLU A 153 -30.51 -0.64 1.59
CA GLU A 153 -31.40 -0.31 2.72
C GLU A 153 -30.63 0.38 3.85
N ARG A 154 -29.39 -0.07 4.13
CA ARG A 154 -28.53 0.59 5.12
C ARG A 154 -28.06 1.95 4.62
N GLY A 155 -27.68 2.05 3.35
CA GLY A 155 -27.30 3.31 2.73
C GLY A 155 -28.41 4.35 2.82
N ILE A 156 -29.63 3.98 2.43
CA ILE A 156 -30.85 4.79 2.55
C ILE A 156 -31.08 5.20 4.00
N HIS A 157 -30.93 4.29 4.96
CA HIS A 157 -31.13 4.60 6.37
C HIS A 157 -30.14 5.67 6.86
N VAL A 158 -28.84 5.49 6.59
CA VAL A 158 -27.78 6.45 6.95
C VAL A 158 -28.07 7.82 6.35
N LEU A 159 -28.35 7.88 5.05
CA LEU A 159 -28.59 9.13 4.33
C LEU A 159 -29.89 9.82 4.79
N SER A 160 -30.95 9.06 5.05
CA SER A 160 -32.21 9.59 5.57
C SER A 160 -32.05 10.19 6.96
N ASN A 161 -31.26 9.55 7.83
CA ASN A 161 -30.93 10.09 9.15
C ASN A 161 -30.11 11.39 9.02
N ALA A 162 -29.11 11.43 8.14
CA ALA A 162 -28.31 12.64 7.91
C ALA A 162 -29.19 13.82 7.48
N LEU A 163 -30.12 13.61 6.54
CA LEU A 163 -31.08 14.64 6.13
C LEU A 163 -31.98 15.11 7.27
N ARG A 164 -32.50 14.18 8.09
CA ARG A 164 -33.33 14.51 9.26
C ARG A 164 -32.57 15.32 10.31
N ASN A 165 -31.27 15.07 10.45
CA ASN A 165 -30.41 15.74 11.42
C ASN A 165 -29.82 17.07 10.90
N GLY A 166 -30.25 17.54 9.73
CA GLY A 166 -29.87 18.85 9.20
C GLY A 166 -28.70 18.84 8.21
N GLU A 167 -28.09 17.69 7.89
CA GLU A 167 -27.05 17.55 6.85
C GLU A 167 -27.65 17.57 5.44
N ASN A 168 -28.47 18.59 5.14
CA ASN A 168 -29.23 18.70 3.90
C ASN A 168 -28.40 19.28 2.75
N THR A 169 -27.29 18.60 2.43
CA THR A 169 -26.41 18.98 1.32
C THR A 169 -26.90 18.39 -0.01
N ALA A 170 -26.51 19.02 -1.12
CA ALA A 170 -26.79 18.48 -2.46
C ALA A 170 -26.22 17.05 -2.64
N LYS A 171 -25.01 16.81 -2.08
CA LYS A 171 -24.35 15.50 -2.07
C LYS A 171 -25.19 14.43 -1.38
N VAL A 172 -25.69 14.69 -0.16
CA VAL A 172 -26.49 13.70 0.59
C VAL A 172 -27.80 13.37 -0.14
N ARG A 173 -28.50 14.38 -0.70
CA ARG A 173 -29.71 14.15 -1.50
C ARG A 173 -29.44 13.33 -2.77
N GLN A 174 -28.35 13.66 -3.47
CA GLN A 174 -27.94 12.94 -4.67
C GLN A 174 -27.58 11.48 -4.35
N ASN A 175 -26.80 11.25 -3.30
CA ASN A 175 -26.43 9.90 -2.86
C ASN A 175 -27.66 9.10 -2.42
N LEU A 176 -28.65 9.74 -1.79
CA LEU A 176 -29.90 9.09 -1.42
C LEU A 176 -30.69 8.68 -2.66
N ALA A 177 -30.79 9.56 -3.67
CA ALA A 177 -31.43 9.22 -4.94
C ALA A 177 -30.74 8.04 -5.63
N TYR A 178 -29.40 8.03 -5.67
CA TYR A 178 -28.65 6.88 -6.20
C TYR A 178 -28.90 5.58 -5.45
N SER A 179 -29.18 5.64 -4.15
CA SER A 179 -29.42 4.44 -3.34
C SER A 179 -30.78 3.79 -3.60
N TYR A 180 -31.68 4.45 -4.33
CA TYR A 180 -32.97 3.90 -4.75
C TYR A 180 -32.99 3.38 -6.20
N ALA A 181 -31.92 3.62 -6.96
CA ALA A 181 -31.81 3.22 -8.37
C ALA A 181 -31.40 1.75 -8.49
#